data_AF-A0A6J5DX03-F1
#
_entry.id   AF-A0A6J5DX03-F1
#
_cell.length_a   1.000
_cell.length_b   1.000
_cell.length_c   1.000
_cell.angle_alpha   90.00
_cell.angle_beta   90.00
_cell.angle_gamma   90.00
#
_symmetry.space_group_name_H-M   'P 1'
#
loop_
_entity.id
_entity.type
_entity.pdbx_description
1 polymer ?
#
loop_
_entity_poly.entity_id
_entity_poly.type
_entity_poly.pdbx_seq_one_letter_code
_entity_poly.pdbx_strand_id
1 'polypeptide(L)'
;MLSTPSTETRGAWLWRKMMNVYGARFLDMWEGVDVSEMQVTWTEGLRGLSREAIQRGVSRLYHAKHPPTLPEFIALCEPSPAMHRQNTLALTNEANRTPPEQAREQLVKVREVAQSLVRPVERGSGVAWAQRLIDRAQRGEHVTLHQLACAKAAIEQWQITHGTMRHTREPGSDDE
;
A
#
# COMPACT_ATOMS: atom_id res chain seq x y z
N MET A 1 28.85 39.14 27.99
CA MET A 1 27.66 39.38 27.15
C MET A 1 27.73 38.44 25.96
N LEU A 2 27.14 37.25 26.08
CA LEU A 2 27.04 36.29 24.98
C LEU A 2 25.87 36.75 24.12
N SER A 3 26.15 37.24 22.91
CA SER A 3 25.13 37.57 21.92
C SER A 3 24.29 36.32 21.66
N THR A 4 23.00 36.40 21.95
CA THR A 4 22.02 35.40 21.54
C THR A 4 22.00 35.33 20.01
N PRO A 5 22.03 34.13 19.40
CA PRO A 5 21.94 34.03 17.95
C PRO A 5 20.58 34.57 17.50
N SER A 6 20.65 35.61 16.69
CA SER A 6 19.55 36.36 16.09
C SER A 6 18.40 35.45 15.60
N THR A 7 17.18 35.90 15.80
CA THR A 7 15.94 35.40 15.18
C THR A 7 16.02 35.60 13.66
N GLU A 8 16.85 34.81 12.98
CA GLU A 8 17.01 34.88 11.54
C GLU A 8 15.71 34.42 10.88
N THR A 9 15.12 35.29 10.06
CA THR A 9 13.92 34.96 9.29
C THR A 9 14.18 33.70 8.46
N ARG A 10 13.19 32.79 8.38
CA ARG A 10 13.34 31.51 7.68
C ARG A 10 13.88 31.65 6.24
N GLY A 11 13.51 32.74 5.55
CA GLY A 11 14.02 33.08 4.22
C GLY A 11 15.52 33.40 4.20
N ALA A 12 16.01 34.21 5.14
CA ALA A 12 17.43 34.58 5.23
C ALA A 12 18.33 33.36 5.54
N TRP A 13 17.88 32.49 6.44
CA TRP A 13 18.57 31.23 6.74
C TRP A 13 18.65 30.33 5.51
N LEU A 14 17.53 30.16 4.78
CA LEU A 14 17.47 29.30 3.59
C LEU A 14 18.33 29.86 2.46
N TRP A 15 18.30 31.19 2.26
CA TRP A 15 19.14 31.89 1.29
C TRP A 15 20.62 31.60 1.52
N ARG A 16 21.08 31.74 2.77
CA ARG A 16 22.45 31.40 3.17
C ARG A 16 22.79 29.93 2.96
N LYS A 17 21.84 29.03 3.21
CA LYS A 17 22.00 27.60 2.93
C LYS A 17 22.18 27.34 1.44
N MET A 18 21.37 27.96 0.57
CA MET A 18 21.44 27.80 -0.88
C MET A 18 22.75 28.36 -1.45
N MET A 19 23.20 29.53 -0.98
CA MET A 19 24.52 30.07 -1.33
C MET A 19 25.64 29.08 -1.00
N ASN A 20 25.59 28.42 0.16
CA ASN A 20 26.60 27.43 0.55
C ASN A 20 26.55 26.13 -0.27
N VAL A 21 25.38 25.75 -0.81
CA VAL A 21 25.21 24.52 -1.60
C VAL A 21 25.61 24.73 -3.07
N TYR A 22 25.21 25.85 -3.66
CA TYR A 22 25.35 26.11 -5.10
C TYR A 22 26.46 27.11 -5.46
N GLY A 23 26.97 27.85 -4.48
CA GLY A 23 28.04 28.83 -4.68
C GLY A 23 27.64 29.98 -5.62
N ALA A 24 28.59 30.41 -6.45
CA ALA A 24 28.40 31.53 -7.39
C ALA A 24 27.18 31.36 -8.30
N ARG A 25 26.84 30.13 -8.70
CA ARG A 25 25.70 29.86 -9.59
C ARG A 25 24.36 30.33 -9.02
N PHE A 26 24.23 30.36 -7.70
CA PHE A 26 23.04 30.89 -7.05
C PHE A 26 23.01 32.41 -7.09
N LEU A 27 24.15 33.07 -6.91
CA LEU A 27 24.25 34.52 -7.01
C LEU A 27 24.00 34.99 -8.45
N ASP A 28 24.58 34.30 -9.43
CA ASP A 28 24.42 34.61 -10.86
C ASP A 28 22.95 34.54 -11.29
N MET A 29 22.16 33.62 -10.71
CA MET A 29 20.73 33.47 -11.01
C MET A 29 19.90 34.71 -10.62
N TRP A 30 20.36 35.49 -9.65
CA TRP A 30 19.67 36.65 -9.10
C TRP A 30 20.46 37.94 -9.34
N GLU A 31 21.36 37.96 -10.31
CA GLU A 31 22.08 39.16 -10.72
C GLU A 31 21.09 40.24 -11.17
N GLY A 32 21.20 41.45 -10.61
CA GLY A 32 20.29 42.56 -10.88
C GLY A 32 18.96 42.54 -10.11
N VAL A 33 18.74 41.56 -9.22
CA VAL A 33 17.55 41.50 -8.35
C VAL A 33 17.87 42.08 -6.98
N ASP A 34 16.94 42.86 -6.41
CA ASP A 34 17.06 43.35 -5.03
C ASP A 34 16.98 42.18 -4.04
N VAL A 35 18.10 41.90 -3.38
CA VAL A 35 18.24 40.78 -2.44
C VAL A 35 17.28 40.93 -1.26
N SER A 36 16.98 42.16 -0.84
CA SER A 36 16.10 42.43 0.30
C SER A 36 14.63 42.12 -0.05
N GLU A 37 14.14 42.59 -1.20
CA GLU A 37 12.77 42.33 -1.66
C GLU A 37 12.55 40.83 -1.93
N MET A 38 13.54 40.18 -2.51
CA MET A 38 13.49 38.74 -2.74
C MET A 38 13.49 37.96 -1.41
N GLN A 39 14.29 38.33 -0.40
CA GLN A 39 14.22 37.68 0.92
C GLN A 39 12.84 37.83 1.59
N VAL A 40 12.17 38.98 1.41
CA VAL A 40 10.79 39.21 1.87
C VAL A 40 9.84 38.26 1.14
N THR A 41 9.92 38.21 -0.19
CA THR A 41 9.10 37.34 -1.03
C THR A 41 9.25 35.86 -0.66
N TRP A 42 10.49 35.40 -0.44
CA TRP A 42 10.77 34.04 0.00
C TRP A 42 10.21 33.79 1.41
N THR A 43 10.34 34.75 2.32
CA THR A 43 9.77 34.64 3.67
C THR A 43 8.25 34.48 3.64
N GLU A 44 7.57 35.22 2.78
CA GLU A 44 6.12 35.16 2.60
C GLU A 44 5.69 33.84 1.98
N GLY A 45 6.36 33.40 0.91
CA GLY A 45 6.08 32.10 0.28
C GLY A 45 6.29 30.90 1.20
N LEU A 46 7.24 30.99 2.14
CA LEU A 46 7.53 29.94 3.11
C LEU A 46 6.65 29.99 4.37
N ARG A 47 5.84 31.05 4.56
CA ARG A 47 5.07 31.27 5.79
C ARG A 47 4.08 30.13 6.09
N GLY A 48 3.51 29.53 5.04
CA GLY A 48 2.55 28.43 5.14
C GLY A 48 3.18 27.03 5.33
N LEU A 49 4.51 26.90 5.25
CA LEU A 49 5.17 25.60 5.32
C LEU A 49 5.58 25.24 6.75
N SER A 50 5.36 23.97 7.10
CA SER A 50 5.85 23.41 8.37
C SER A 50 7.38 23.30 8.37
N ARG A 51 7.97 23.26 9.56
CA ARG A 51 9.43 23.09 9.70
C ARG A 51 9.93 21.80 9.06
N GLU A 52 9.15 20.73 9.17
CA GLU A 52 9.44 19.42 8.58
C GLU A 52 9.39 19.49 7.05
N ALA A 53 8.45 20.26 6.49
CA ALA A 53 8.38 20.47 5.04
C ALA A 53 9.61 21.20 4.51
N ILE A 54 10.04 22.26 5.19
CA ILE A 54 11.26 22.98 4.84
C ILE A 54 12.48 22.05 4.94
N GLN A 55 12.59 21.26 6.02
CA GLN A 55 13.70 20.32 6.18
C GLN A 55 13.76 19.29 5.05
N ARG A 56 12.61 18.76 4.60
CA ARG A 56 12.55 17.87 3.44
C ARG A 56 13.04 18.55 2.17
N GLY A 57 12.58 19.78 1.91
CA GLY A 57 13.03 20.57 0.77
C GLY A 57 14.54 20.76 0.77
N VAL A 58 15.11 21.14 1.93
CA VAL A 58 16.56 21.32 2.13
C VAL A 58 17.33 20.02 1.89
N SER A 59 16.84 18.87 2.37
CA SER A 59 17.47 17.58 2.09
C SER A 59 17.49 17.26 0.59
N ARG A 60 16.45 17.63 -0.16
CA ARG A 60 16.38 17.39 -1.61
C ARG A 60 17.27 18.34 -2.43
N LEU A 61 17.62 19.53 -1.90
CA LEU A 61 18.57 20.44 -2.56
C LEU A 61 19.91 19.78 -2.88
N TYR A 62 20.40 18.91 -2.00
CA TYR A 62 21.67 18.19 -2.19
C TYR A 62 21.68 17.25 -3.40
N HIS A 63 20.50 16.89 -3.93
CA HIS A 63 20.36 16.08 -5.13
C HIS A 63 20.03 16.90 -6.38
N ALA A 64 19.73 18.19 -6.23
CA ALA A 64 19.43 19.07 -7.35
C ALA A 64 20.73 19.64 -7.95
N LYS A 65 20.86 19.56 -9.28
CA LYS A 65 22.04 20.04 -10.02
C LYS A 65 22.11 21.56 -10.16
N HIS A 66 20.95 22.21 -10.10
CA HIS A 66 20.79 23.65 -10.29
C HIS A 66 20.09 24.26 -9.09
N PRO A 67 20.39 25.53 -8.77
CA PRO A 67 19.66 26.26 -7.74
C PRO A 67 18.17 26.37 -8.11
N PRO A 68 17.24 26.07 -7.18
CA PRO A 68 15.81 26.19 -7.46
C PRO A 68 15.31 27.63 -7.28
N THR A 69 14.27 27.96 -8.03
CA THR A 69 13.38 29.11 -7.76
C THR A 69 12.49 28.85 -6.54
N LEU A 70 11.82 29.90 -6.03
CA LEU A 70 10.87 29.77 -4.92
C LEU A 70 9.76 28.71 -5.16
N PRO A 71 9.02 28.71 -6.28
CA PRO A 71 7.98 27.70 -6.52
C PRO A 71 8.56 26.29 -6.64
N GLU A 72 9.73 26.12 -7.27
CA GLU A 72 10.42 24.83 -7.34
C GLU A 72 10.83 24.34 -5.95
N PHE A 73 11.30 25.24 -5.08
CA PHE A 73 11.61 24.89 -3.70
C PHE A 73 10.36 24.48 -2.91
N ILE A 74 9.23 25.16 -3.10
CA ILE A 74 7.95 24.77 -2.50
C ILE A 74 7.56 23.34 -2.93
N ALA A 75 7.71 23.01 -4.23
CA ALA A 75 7.48 21.65 -4.73
C ALA A 75 8.45 20.63 -4.09
N LEU A 76 9.70 21.01 -3.84
CA LEU A 76 10.65 20.16 -3.09
C LEU A 76 10.23 19.95 -1.62
N CYS A 77 9.50 20.87 -1.01
CA CYS A 77 9.00 20.73 0.36
C CYS A 77 7.81 19.75 0.49
N GLU A 78 7.11 19.47 -0.61
CA GLU A 78 5.96 18.58 -0.62
C GLU A 78 6.34 17.13 -0.27
N PRO A 79 5.48 16.40 0.46
CA PRO A 79 5.71 14.99 0.71
C PRO A 79 5.81 14.23 -0.62
N SER A 80 6.66 13.20 -0.68
CA SER A 80 6.73 12.36 -1.88
C SER A 80 5.32 11.83 -2.20
N PRO A 81 4.88 11.87 -3.47
CA PRO A 81 3.57 11.36 -3.87
C PRO A 81 3.38 9.96 -3.28
N ALA A 82 2.18 9.63 -2.81
CA ALA A 82 1.89 8.35 -2.14
C ALA A 82 2.36 7.13 -2.97
N MET A 83 2.37 7.26 -4.30
CA MET A 83 2.89 6.26 -5.25
C MET A 83 4.38 5.93 -5.06
N HIS A 84 5.19 6.88 -4.58
CA HIS A 84 6.62 6.72 -4.32
C HIS A 84 6.95 6.62 -2.83
N ARG A 85 5.93 6.50 -1.96
CA ARG A 85 6.16 6.19 -0.55
C ARG A 85 6.60 4.72 -0.51
N GLN A 86 7.85 4.47 -0.12
CA GLN A 86 8.31 3.11 0.18
C GLN A 86 7.34 2.54 1.23
N ASN A 87 6.51 1.59 0.80
CA ASN A 87 5.61 0.87 1.67
C ASN A 87 6.49 -0.08 2.49
N THR A 88 7.02 0.40 3.62
CA THR A 88 7.65 -0.47 4.60
C THR A 88 6.63 -1.54 4.93
N LEU A 89 6.88 -2.79 4.50
CA LEU A 89 5.93 -3.90 4.63
C LEU A 89 5.35 -3.88 6.04
N ALA A 90 4.04 -3.67 6.16
CA ALA A 90 3.34 -3.40 7.42
C ALA A 90 3.51 -4.52 8.48
N LEU A 91 4.06 -5.67 8.09
CA LEU A 91 4.27 -6.84 8.93
C LEU A 91 5.57 -6.83 9.74
N THR A 92 6.44 -5.81 9.62
CA THR A 92 7.70 -5.75 10.39
C THR A 92 7.59 -5.06 11.75
N ASN A 93 6.40 -4.59 12.16
CA ASN A 93 6.28 -3.90 13.45
C ASN A 93 6.17 -4.90 14.61
N GLU A 94 7.33 -5.37 15.10
CA GLU A 94 7.44 -6.19 16.30
C GLU A 94 6.75 -5.56 17.51
N ALA A 95 6.65 -4.23 17.58
CA ALA A 95 5.97 -3.52 18.67
C ALA A 95 4.44 -3.68 18.65
N ASN A 96 3.85 -4.04 17.50
CA ASN A 96 2.41 -4.34 17.37
C ASN A 96 2.14 -5.85 17.29
N ARG A 97 3.16 -6.69 17.46
CA ARG A 97 3.00 -8.14 17.47
C ARG A 97 2.20 -8.52 18.70
N THR A 98 0.99 -9.03 18.49
CA THR A 98 0.21 -9.61 19.58
C THR A 98 1.02 -10.76 20.21
N PRO A 99 1.23 -10.76 21.54
CA PRO A 99 2.00 -11.82 22.18
C PRO A 99 1.32 -13.17 21.93
N PRO A 100 2.11 -14.27 21.84
CA PRO A 100 1.62 -15.56 21.34
C PRO A 100 0.49 -16.17 22.16
N GLU A 101 0.39 -15.82 23.45
CA GLU A 101 -0.70 -16.23 24.34
C GLU A 101 -2.02 -15.53 23.98
N GLN A 102 -2.00 -14.19 23.88
CA GLN A 102 -3.18 -13.41 23.48
C GLN A 102 -3.64 -13.76 22.07
N ALA A 103 -2.72 -14.07 21.16
CA ALA A 103 -3.06 -14.52 19.81
C ALA A 103 -3.85 -15.84 19.84
N ARG A 104 -3.48 -16.79 20.71
CA ARG A 104 -4.21 -18.06 20.86
C ARG A 104 -5.62 -17.84 21.39
N GLU A 105 -5.78 -16.99 22.40
CA GLU A 105 -7.10 -16.65 22.94
C GLU A 105 -7.99 -15.96 21.89
N GLN A 106 -7.42 -15.03 21.12
CA GLN A 106 -8.13 -14.38 20.02
C GLN A 106 -8.55 -15.40 18.95
N LEU A 107 -7.69 -16.36 18.61
CA LEU A 107 -8.04 -17.42 17.67
C LEU A 107 -9.15 -18.34 18.19
N VAL A 108 -9.22 -18.61 19.50
CA VAL A 108 -10.35 -19.35 20.09
C VAL A 108 -11.65 -18.55 19.94
N LYS A 109 -11.64 -17.26 20.27
CA LYS A 109 -12.83 -16.38 20.11
C LYS A 109 -13.28 -16.28 18.67
N VAL A 110 -12.33 -16.08 17.73
CA VAL A 110 -12.61 -16.04 16.29
C VAL A 110 -13.17 -17.38 15.82
N ARG A 111 -12.63 -18.50 16.30
CA ARG A 111 -13.14 -19.84 15.98
C ARG A 111 -14.57 -20.04 16.47
N GLU A 112 -14.89 -19.62 17.69
CA GLU A 112 -16.25 -19.72 18.24
C GLU A 112 -17.25 -18.88 17.44
N VAL A 113 -16.86 -17.65 17.09
CA VAL A 113 -17.66 -16.77 16.20
C VAL A 113 -17.78 -17.38 14.81
N ALA A 114 -16.71 -17.93 14.24
CA ALA A 114 -16.76 -18.60 12.95
C ALA A 114 -17.67 -19.85 13.00
N GLN A 115 -17.63 -20.63 14.09
CA GLN A 115 -18.48 -21.80 14.27
C GLN A 115 -19.97 -21.44 14.38
N SER A 116 -20.31 -20.27 14.92
CA SER A 116 -21.69 -19.80 14.98
C SER A 116 -22.17 -19.15 13.66
N LEU A 117 -21.26 -18.56 12.89
CA LEU A 117 -21.57 -17.94 11.59
C LEU A 117 -21.54 -18.92 10.41
N VAL A 118 -20.74 -19.99 10.50
CA VAL A 118 -20.68 -21.01 9.46
C VAL A 118 -21.96 -21.84 9.55
N ARG A 119 -22.87 -21.59 8.60
CA ARG A 119 -23.93 -22.55 8.29
C ARG A 119 -23.28 -23.93 8.09
N PRO A 120 -23.81 -25.01 8.70
CA PRO A 120 -23.32 -26.34 8.40
C PRO A 120 -23.51 -26.59 6.90
N VAL A 121 -22.44 -26.43 6.14
CA VAL A 121 -22.37 -26.94 4.78
C VAL A 121 -22.27 -28.43 4.97
N GLU A 122 -23.35 -29.16 4.66
CA GLU A 122 -23.29 -30.61 4.61
C GLU A 122 -22.05 -31.00 3.82
N ARG A 123 -21.23 -31.89 4.37
CA ARG A 123 -20.07 -32.46 3.70
C ARG A 123 -20.57 -33.41 2.60
N GLY A 124 -21.31 -32.87 1.63
CA GLY A 124 -21.59 -33.55 0.38
C GLY A 124 -20.28 -33.72 -0.41
N SER A 125 -20.35 -34.48 -1.51
CA SER A 125 -19.26 -34.53 -2.48
C SER A 125 -18.80 -33.10 -2.84
N GLY A 126 -17.52 -32.90 -3.15
CA GLY A 126 -16.95 -31.57 -3.44
C GLY A 126 -17.66 -30.79 -4.55
N VAL A 127 -18.55 -31.45 -5.30
CA VAL A 127 -19.40 -30.89 -6.37
C VAL A 127 -20.87 -30.66 -6.00
N ALA A 128 -21.29 -30.98 -4.78
CA ALA A 128 -22.68 -30.78 -4.34
C ALA A 128 -23.11 -29.30 -4.36
N TRP A 129 -22.17 -28.35 -4.27
CA TRP A 129 -22.48 -26.92 -4.47
C TRP A 129 -22.80 -26.59 -5.94
N ALA A 130 -22.12 -27.23 -6.89
CA ALA A 130 -22.29 -27.00 -8.31
C ALA A 130 -23.63 -27.56 -8.81
N GLN A 131 -24.01 -28.75 -8.34
CA GLN A 131 -25.33 -29.35 -8.61
C GLN A 131 -26.47 -28.46 -8.10
N ARG A 132 -26.38 -28.01 -6.84
CA ARG A 132 -27.37 -27.06 -6.27
C ARG A 132 -27.46 -25.76 -7.07
N LEU A 133 -26.36 -25.26 -7.63
CA LEU A 133 -26.36 -24.03 -8.42
C LEU A 133 -27.07 -24.22 -9.76
N ILE A 134 -26.94 -25.39 -10.39
CA ILE A 134 -27.66 -25.74 -11.61
C ILE A 134 -29.15 -25.91 -11.31
N ASP A 135 -29.52 -26.59 -10.22
CA ASP A 135 -30.93 -26.77 -9.82
C ASP A 135 -31.62 -25.42 -9.53
N ARG A 136 -30.90 -24.46 -8.94
CA ARG A 136 -31.40 -23.09 -8.70
C ARG A 136 -31.69 -22.36 -10.01
N ALA A 137 -30.77 -22.45 -10.98
CA ALA A 137 -30.98 -21.86 -12.30
C ALA A 137 -32.15 -22.50 -13.04
N GLN A 138 -32.32 -23.83 -12.95
CA GLN A 138 -33.46 -24.54 -13.52
C GLN A 138 -34.80 -24.14 -12.88
N ARG A 139 -34.79 -23.79 -11.59
CA ARG A 139 -35.96 -23.23 -10.88
C ARG A 139 -36.24 -21.76 -11.22
N GLY A 140 -35.49 -21.15 -12.15
CA GLY A 140 -35.68 -19.77 -12.58
C GLY A 140 -35.08 -18.73 -11.65
N GLU A 141 -34.24 -19.13 -10.68
CA GLU A 141 -33.47 -18.16 -9.90
C GLU A 141 -32.39 -17.51 -10.79
N HIS A 142 -32.14 -16.21 -10.59
CA HIS A 142 -31.11 -15.50 -11.33
C HIS A 142 -29.71 -16.00 -10.94
N VAL A 143 -29.07 -16.73 -11.86
CA VAL A 143 -27.69 -17.21 -11.77
C VAL A 143 -26.92 -16.67 -12.96
N THR A 144 -25.70 -16.16 -12.74
CA THR A 144 -24.92 -15.57 -13.84
C THR A 144 -24.36 -16.67 -14.76
N LEU A 145 -24.16 -16.34 -16.04
CA LEU A 145 -23.60 -17.28 -17.02
C LEU A 145 -22.23 -17.83 -16.59
N HIS A 146 -21.40 -16.98 -15.98
CA HIS A 146 -20.09 -17.39 -15.48
C HIS A 146 -20.20 -18.40 -14.33
N GLN A 147 -21.15 -18.19 -13.40
CA GLN A 147 -21.43 -19.13 -12.32
C GLN A 147 -21.87 -20.50 -12.84
N LEU A 148 -22.71 -20.53 -13.88
CA LEU A 148 -23.14 -21.77 -14.54
C LEU A 148 -21.99 -22.48 -15.25
N ALA A 149 -21.12 -21.74 -15.94
CA ALA A 149 -19.94 -22.32 -16.59
C ALA A 149 -19.00 -22.96 -15.55
N CYS A 150 -18.72 -22.25 -14.46
CA CYS A 150 -17.88 -22.76 -13.36
C CYS A 150 -18.49 -24.00 -12.68
N ALA A 151 -19.80 -24.03 -12.46
CA ALA A 151 -20.46 -25.20 -11.90
C ALA A 151 -20.37 -26.43 -12.82
N LYS A 152 -20.59 -26.25 -14.13
CA LYS A 152 -20.48 -27.34 -15.10
C LYS A 152 -19.05 -27.90 -15.17
N ALA A 153 -18.06 -27.01 -15.29
CA ALA A 153 -16.65 -27.40 -15.34
C ALA A 153 -16.20 -28.12 -14.05
N ALA A 154 -16.69 -27.69 -12.88
CA ALA A 154 -16.38 -28.35 -11.61
C ALA A 154 -16.93 -29.80 -11.55
N ILE A 155 -18.13 -30.05 -12.09
CA ILE A 155 -18.72 -31.40 -12.15
C ILE A 155 -17.93 -32.30 -13.09
N GLU A 156 -17.60 -31.80 -14.29
CA GLU A 156 -16.81 -32.53 -15.28
C GLU A 156 -15.43 -32.91 -14.74
N GLN A 157 -14.72 -31.94 -14.14
CA GLN A 157 -13.40 -32.18 -13.56
C GLN A 157 -13.45 -33.17 -12.38
N TRP A 158 -14.52 -33.13 -11.58
CA TRP A 158 -14.72 -34.10 -10.51
C TRP A 158 -14.98 -35.50 -11.05
N GLN A 159 -15.76 -35.65 -12.12
CA GLN A 159 -15.99 -36.93 -12.79
C GLN A 159 -14.70 -37.51 -13.39
N ILE A 160 -13.82 -36.68 -13.95
CA ILE A 160 -12.51 -37.12 -14.47
C ILE A 160 -11.62 -37.64 -13.33
N THR A 161 -11.56 -36.91 -12.22
CA THR A 161 -10.70 -37.23 -11.08
C THR A 161 -11.22 -38.38 -10.21
N HIS A 162 -12.54 -38.57 -10.11
CA HIS A 162 -13.15 -39.60 -9.27
C HIS A 162 -13.70 -40.79 -10.07
N GLY A 163 -13.95 -40.63 -11.37
CA GLY A 163 -14.35 -41.72 -12.29
C GLY A 163 -13.20 -42.66 -12.65
N THR A 164 -11.95 -42.20 -12.55
CA THR A 164 -10.73 -43.00 -12.71
C THR A 164 -10.44 -43.95 -11.53
N MET A 165 -11.16 -43.83 -10.40
CA MET A 165 -11.08 -44.76 -9.25
C MET A 165 -12.11 -45.90 -9.27
N ARG A 166 -12.89 -46.06 -10.35
CA ARG A 166 -13.62 -47.33 -10.59
C ARG A 166 -12.79 -48.22 -11.51
N HIS A 167 -11.66 -48.73 -11.02
CA HIS A 167 -11.13 -49.96 -11.59
C HIS A 167 -12.17 -51.05 -11.34
N THR A 168 -12.79 -51.48 -12.43
CA THR A 168 -13.50 -52.74 -12.59
C THR A 168 -12.75 -53.85 -11.86
N ARG A 169 -13.35 -54.42 -10.81
CA ARG A 169 -12.98 -55.77 -10.36
C ARG A 169 -13.42 -56.70 -11.49
N GLU A 170 -12.48 -57.16 -12.30
CA GLU A 170 -12.76 -58.16 -13.32
C GLU A 170 -13.27 -59.45 -12.63
N PRO A 171 -14.39 -60.03 -13.10
CA PRO A 171 -14.89 -61.29 -12.58
C PRO A 171 -14.17 -62.43 -13.28
N GLY A 172 -13.25 -63.10 -12.57
CA GLY A 172 -12.70 -64.40 -12.96
C GLY A 172 -11.19 -64.43 -13.16
N SER A 173 -10.48 -64.81 -12.12
CA SER A 173 -9.19 -65.52 -12.23
C SER A 173 -9.04 -66.42 -11.00
N ASP A 174 -9.88 -67.45 -10.94
CA ASP A 174 -9.49 -68.71 -10.30
C ASP A 174 -8.78 -69.51 -11.40
N ASP A 175 -7.52 -69.90 -11.13
CA ASP A 175 -6.63 -70.90 -11.76
C ASP A 175 -5.20 -70.43 -11.37
N GLU A 176 -4.42 -71.04 -10.47
CA GLU A 176 -4.26 -72.42 -9.99
C GLU A 176 -3.98 -72.47 -8.47
#